data_AF-A0AAT9G7D6-F1
#
_entry.id   AF-A0AAT9G7D6-F1
#
_cell.length_a   1.000
_cell.length_b   1.000
_cell.length_c   1.000
_cell.angle_alpha   90.00
_cell.angle_beta   90.00
_cell.angle_gamma   90.00
#
_symmetry.space_group_name_H-M   'P 1'
#
loop_
_entity.id
_entity.type
_entity.pdbx_description
1 polymer ?
#
loop_
_entity_poly.entity_id
_entity_poly.type
_entity_poly.pdbx_seq_one_letter_code
_entity_poly.pdbx_strand_id
1 'polypeptide(L)'
;MVFMEEDINYWDNSKYAPCQYATRLLDKLRKMNEKINRSIDIDEVKKAIYYAKKYHGSQMRQSGEPYYSHPLEVAYMISDYLYRTDILVTSILHDTIEDTKLTKKMIAYIFGEQVASQVEDLSRNKSHGKISSAETLDILLQQEKYDVALIKLFDRVHNLQTLGVKSPEKARKIIEETVKNFIIIAMHLKIPTITQDLTALCYKNLSIQQLDQHNHQNSMDNSPLSPTFQNVIARMRTPQL
;
A
#
# COMPACT_ATOMS: atom_id res chain seq x y z
N MET A 1 -7.91 -22.57 26.65
CA MET A 1 -7.50 -21.27 26.09
C MET A 1 -8.63 -20.79 25.18
N VAL A 2 -9.65 -20.17 25.78
CA VAL A 2 -10.88 -19.71 25.12
C VAL A 2 -10.56 -18.37 24.46
N PHE A 3 -10.44 -18.32 23.14
CA PHE A 3 -10.20 -17.06 22.43
C PHE A 3 -11.53 -16.33 22.22
N MET A 4 -11.82 -15.39 23.13
CA MET A 4 -12.72 -14.23 23.04
C MET A 4 -13.74 -14.19 21.88
N GLU A 5 -14.81 -14.97 21.96
CA GLU A 5 -16.06 -14.72 21.20
C GLU A 5 -16.77 -13.44 21.66
N GLU A 6 -16.52 -12.97 22.89
CA GLU A 6 -17.24 -11.85 23.50
C GLU A 6 -17.06 -10.49 22.80
N ASP A 7 -15.98 -10.31 22.02
CA ASP A 7 -15.65 -9.01 21.42
C ASP A 7 -16.02 -8.85 19.93
N ILE A 8 -16.32 -9.96 19.25
CA ILE A 8 -16.84 -9.93 17.88
C ILE A 8 -18.34 -9.59 17.89
N ASN A 9 -19.01 -9.93 18.99
CA ASN A 9 -20.45 -9.78 19.16
C ASN A 9 -20.89 -8.38 19.61
N TYR A 10 -19.98 -7.53 20.09
CA TYR A 10 -20.33 -6.20 20.60
C TYR A 10 -19.30 -5.14 20.17
N TRP A 11 -19.53 -4.54 19.02
CA TRP A 11 -18.87 -3.29 18.63
C TRP A 11 -19.71 -2.10 19.12
N ASP A 12 -19.04 -1.11 19.70
CA ASP A 12 -19.61 0.20 19.96
C ASP A 12 -18.57 1.29 19.63
N ASN A 13 -19.05 2.51 19.40
CA ASN A 13 -18.21 3.65 19.05
C ASN A 13 -17.27 4.09 20.20
N SER A 14 -17.51 3.70 21.45
CA SER A 14 -16.66 4.04 22.60
C SER A 14 -15.34 3.25 22.61
N LYS A 15 -15.31 2.08 21.97
CA LYS A 15 -14.09 1.27 21.78
C LYS A 15 -13.09 1.88 20.79
N TYR A 16 -13.51 2.87 20.00
CA TYR A 16 -12.63 3.55 19.03
C TYR A 16 -11.68 4.53 19.72
N ALA A 17 -10.38 4.31 19.58
CA ALA A 17 -9.35 5.25 19.98
C ALA A 17 -8.72 5.92 18.74
N PRO A 18 -8.78 7.26 18.61
CA PRO A 18 -8.22 7.97 17.46
C PRO A 18 -6.68 7.86 17.41
N CYS A 19 -6.14 7.96 16.21
CA CYS A 19 -4.71 8.16 15.94
C CYS A 19 -4.57 9.09 14.73
N GLN A 20 -3.38 9.68 14.51
CA GLN A 20 -3.20 10.68 13.44
C GLN A 20 -3.69 10.20 12.06
N TYR A 21 -3.40 8.94 11.74
CA TYR A 21 -3.79 8.27 10.50
C TYR A 21 -5.31 8.14 10.37
N ALA A 22 -5.97 7.69 11.43
CA ALA A 22 -7.41 7.52 11.47
C ALA A 22 -8.13 8.87 11.43
N THR A 23 -7.65 9.87 12.18
CA THR A 23 -8.22 11.22 12.16
C THR A 23 -8.14 11.82 10.75
N ARG A 24 -6.96 11.75 10.11
CA ARG A 24 -6.76 12.27 8.75
C ARG A 24 -7.70 11.61 7.72
N LEU A 25 -7.86 10.28 7.79
CA LEU A 25 -8.79 9.54 6.94
C LEU A 25 -10.24 9.96 7.19
N LEU A 26 -10.69 9.93 8.45
CA LEU A 26 -12.08 10.22 8.79
C LEU A 26 -12.46 11.67 8.47
N ASP A 27 -11.56 12.64 8.69
CA ASP A 27 -11.80 14.04 8.35
C ASP A 27 -11.95 14.23 6.83
N LYS A 28 -11.12 13.55 6.03
CA LYS A 28 -11.26 13.54 4.57
C LYS A 28 -12.61 12.97 4.17
N LEU A 29 -12.98 11.80 4.70
CA LEU A 29 -14.24 11.13 4.35
C LEU A 29 -15.46 11.96 4.74
N ARG A 30 -15.44 12.63 5.89
CA ARG A 30 -16.51 13.56 6.31
C ARG A 30 -16.67 14.73 5.36
N LYS A 31 -15.58 15.38 4.98
CA LYS A 31 -15.60 16.48 3.98
C LYS A 31 -16.10 16.04 2.62
N MET A 32 -15.82 14.79 2.23
CA MET A 32 -16.35 14.22 0.98
C MET A 32 -17.85 13.90 1.11
N ASN A 33 -18.31 13.41 2.26
CA ASN A 33 -19.73 13.11 2.53
C ASN A 33 -20.59 14.37 2.41
N GLU A 34 -20.07 15.53 2.81
CA GLU A 34 -20.76 16.82 2.69
C GLU A 34 -21.03 17.22 1.22
N LYS A 35 -20.25 16.70 0.27
CA LYS A 35 -20.31 17.09 -1.15
C LYS A 35 -21.05 16.07 -2.03
N ILE A 36 -21.29 14.86 -1.53
CA ILE A 36 -21.71 13.72 -2.35
C ILE A 36 -23.01 13.14 -1.79
N ASN A 37 -23.98 12.90 -2.68
CA ASN A 37 -25.30 12.38 -2.30
C ASN A 37 -25.27 10.92 -1.79
N ARG A 38 -24.22 10.16 -2.12
CA ARG A 38 -23.95 8.80 -1.62
C ARG A 38 -22.87 8.88 -0.56
N SER A 39 -23.26 8.79 0.71
CA SER A 39 -22.33 8.89 1.83
C SER A 39 -21.62 7.57 2.14
N ILE A 40 -20.34 7.65 2.48
CA ILE A 40 -19.60 6.62 3.19
C ILE A 40 -20.16 6.47 4.60
N ASP A 41 -20.32 5.23 5.04
CA ASP A 41 -20.64 4.90 6.42
C ASP A 41 -19.38 5.07 7.26
N ILE A 42 -19.30 6.20 7.97
CA ILE A 42 -18.16 6.56 8.80
C ILE A 42 -18.00 5.61 9.99
N ASP A 43 -19.10 5.05 10.50
CA ASP A 43 -19.08 4.16 11.65
C ASP A 43 -18.57 2.78 11.25
N GLU A 44 -18.94 2.28 10.08
CA GLU A 44 -18.38 1.05 9.53
C GLU A 44 -16.87 1.18 9.25
N VAL A 45 -16.42 2.35 8.78
CA VAL A 45 -14.99 2.65 8.63
C VAL A 45 -14.29 2.66 9.99
N LYS A 46 -14.82 3.34 11.02
CA LYS A 46 -14.23 3.32 12.38
C LYS A 46 -14.15 1.90 12.94
N LYS A 47 -15.16 1.07 12.69
CA LYS A 47 -15.19 -0.34 13.07
C LYS A 47 -14.03 -1.11 12.42
N ALA A 48 -13.82 -0.93 11.12
CA ALA A 48 -12.67 -1.51 10.42
C ALA A 48 -11.33 -1.06 11.02
N ILE A 49 -11.18 0.23 11.34
CA ILE A 49 -9.98 0.78 12.00
C ILE A 49 -9.77 0.12 13.36
N TYR A 50 -10.82 -0.03 14.16
CA TYR A 50 -10.74 -0.69 15.47
C TYR A 50 -10.25 -2.14 15.33
N TYR A 51 -10.84 -2.93 14.43
CA TYR A 51 -10.43 -4.33 14.26
C TYR A 51 -9.01 -4.45 13.69
N ALA A 52 -8.63 -3.62 12.71
CA ALA A 52 -7.26 -3.58 12.21
C ALA A 52 -6.26 -3.27 13.34
N LYS A 53 -6.52 -2.23 14.14
CA LYS A 53 -5.68 -1.87 15.31
C LYS A 53 -5.61 -2.99 16.33
N LYS A 54 -6.74 -3.61 16.65
CA LYS A 54 -6.83 -4.67 17.66
C LYS A 54 -6.03 -5.91 17.26
N TYR A 55 -6.17 -6.36 16.02
CA TYR A 55 -5.55 -7.61 15.56
C TYR A 55 -4.08 -7.46 15.20
N HIS A 56 -3.67 -6.28 14.74
CA HIS A 56 -2.25 -5.94 14.67
C HIS A 56 -1.66 -5.63 16.06
N GLY A 57 -2.48 -5.39 17.08
CA GLY A 57 -2.05 -5.23 18.48
C GLY A 57 -1.02 -4.10 18.66
N SER A 58 0.06 -4.40 19.38
CA SER A 58 1.23 -3.51 19.56
C SER A 58 2.28 -3.65 18.46
N GLN A 59 1.98 -4.33 17.36
CA GLN A 59 2.92 -4.55 16.27
C GLN A 59 3.36 -3.22 15.66
N MET A 60 4.66 -3.01 15.61
CA MET A 60 5.29 -1.90 14.91
C MET A 60 5.74 -2.37 13.53
N ARG A 61 5.66 -1.49 12.53
CA ARG A 61 6.36 -1.65 11.24
C ARG A 61 7.87 -1.50 11.48
N GLN A 62 8.66 -1.93 10.50
CA GLN A 62 10.11 -1.70 10.50
C GLN A 62 10.48 -0.19 10.52
N SER A 63 9.54 0.69 10.16
CA SER A 63 9.67 2.15 10.27
C SER A 63 9.59 2.70 11.69
N GLY A 64 9.17 1.89 12.67
CA GLY A 64 8.86 2.33 14.04
C GLY A 64 7.43 2.83 14.23
N GLU A 65 6.63 2.90 13.16
CA GLU A 65 5.22 3.27 13.25
C GLU A 65 4.31 2.07 13.53
N PRO A 66 3.12 2.26 14.12
CA PRO A 66 2.19 1.15 14.32
C PRO A 66 1.76 0.49 13.00
N TYR A 67 1.61 -0.84 12.98
CA TYR A 67 1.33 -1.61 11.76
C TYR A 67 0.06 -1.17 11.02
N TYR A 68 -0.94 -0.69 11.76
CA TYR A 68 -2.18 -0.17 11.19
C TYR A 68 -2.01 1.11 10.36
N SER A 69 -0.89 1.83 10.45
CA SER A 69 -0.65 3.06 9.66
C SER A 69 -0.80 2.82 8.16
N HIS A 70 -0.19 1.74 7.65
CA HIS A 70 -0.17 1.43 6.22
C HIS A 70 -1.56 1.16 5.63
N PRO A 71 -2.39 0.25 6.18
CA PRO A 71 -3.74 0.07 5.67
C PRO A 71 -4.60 1.34 5.68
N LEU A 72 -4.39 2.24 6.64
CA LEU A 72 -5.09 3.53 6.68
C LEU A 72 -4.60 4.51 5.62
N GLU A 73 -3.30 4.51 5.31
CA GLU A 73 -2.74 5.28 4.18
C GLU A 73 -3.25 4.76 2.83
N VAL A 74 -3.34 3.44 2.67
CA VAL A 74 -3.93 2.83 1.46
C VAL A 74 -5.40 3.23 1.33
N ALA A 75 -6.18 3.15 2.41
CA ALA A 75 -7.57 3.61 2.44
C ALA A 75 -7.72 5.10 2.12
N TYR A 76 -6.79 5.93 2.62
CA TYR A 76 -6.75 7.35 2.32
C TYR A 76 -6.53 7.61 0.83
N MET A 77 -5.56 6.95 0.20
CA MET A 77 -5.27 7.14 -1.23
C MET A 77 -6.42 6.63 -2.10
N ILE A 78 -6.93 5.42 -1.83
CA ILE A 78 -7.99 4.85 -2.68
C ILE A 78 -9.31 5.61 -2.58
N SER A 79 -9.57 6.32 -1.47
CA SER A 79 -10.79 7.15 -1.33
C SER A 79 -10.93 8.24 -2.39
N ASP A 80 -9.83 8.67 -3.05
CA ASP A 80 -9.87 9.62 -4.18
C ASP A 80 -10.37 8.97 -5.49
N TYR A 81 -10.38 7.64 -5.56
CA TYR A 81 -10.68 6.86 -6.76
C TYR A 81 -11.97 6.06 -6.61
N LEU A 82 -12.18 5.44 -5.46
CA LEU A 82 -13.35 4.60 -5.17
C LEU A 82 -14.02 5.05 -3.86
N TYR A 83 -15.16 5.71 -4.01
CA TYR A 83 -15.95 6.22 -2.89
C TYR A 83 -17.06 5.25 -2.49
N ARG A 84 -16.67 4.11 -1.89
CA ARG A 84 -17.58 3.05 -1.44
C ARG A 84 -17.14 2.47 -0.08
N THR A 85 -18.08 2.31 0.85
CA THR A 85 -17.78 1.83 2.23
C THR A 85 -17.07 0.48 2.21
N ASP A 86 -17.54 -0.49 1.43
CA ASP A 86 -16.95 -1.84 1.36
C ASP A 86 -15.49 -1.80 0.89
N ILE A 87 -15.16 -0.96 -0.10
CA ILE A 87 -13.78 -0.80 -0.60
C ILE A 87 -12.88 -0.17 0.46
N LEU A 88 -13.37 0.85 1.18
CA LEU A 88 -12.61 1.46 2.27
C LEU A 88 -12.37 0.45 3.40
N VAL A 89 -13.40 -0.27 3.83
CA VAL A 89 -13.28 -1.33 4.86
C VAL A 89 -12.30 -2.41 4.40
N THR A 90 -12.44 -2.93 3.17
CA THR A 90 -11.51 -3.92 2.60
C THR A 90 -10.08 -3.40 2.56
N SER A 91 -9.86 -2.14 2.16
CA SER A 91 -8.52 -1.55 2.13
C SER A 91 -7.88 -1.42 3.52
N ILE A 92 -8.67 -1.17 4.56
CA ILE A 92 -8.21 -1.12 5.95
C ILE A 92 -7.85 -2.51 6.47
N LEU A 93 -8.55 -3.54 5.98
CA LEU A 93 -8.38 -4.92 6.44
C LEU A 93 -7.47 -5.77 5.54
N HIS A 94 -6.93 -5.23 4.44
CA HIS A 94 -6.34 -6.04 3.36
C HIS A 94 -5.22 -7.02 3.78
N ASP A 95 -4.40 -6.64 4.76
CA ASP A 95 -3.30 -7.46 5.27
C ASP A 95 -3.68 -8.33 6.49
N THR A 96 -4.90 -8.17 7.02
CA THR A 96 -5.27 -8.77 8.32
C THR A 96 -5.34 -10.30 8.27
N ILE A 97 -5.79 -10.90 7.16
CA ILE A 97 -5.82 -12.37 7.00
C ILE A 97 -4.40 -12.94 6.90
N GLU A 98 -3.45 -12.21 6.31
CA GLU A 98 -2.06 -12.68 6.19
C GLU A 98 -1.27 -12.52 7.48
N ASP A 99 -1.42 -11.39 8.15
CA ASP A 99 -0.49 -10.93 9.18
C ASP A 99 -1.04 -11.08 10.60
N THR A 100 -2.29 -11.49 10.77
CA THR A 100 -2.95 -11.56 12.08
C THR A 100 -3.75 -12.85 12.26
N LYS A 101 -4.41 -12.98 13.42
CA LYS A 101 -5.35 -14.07 13.70
C LYS A 101 -6.77 -13.82 13.18
N LEU A 102 -7.02 -12.70 12.48
CA LEU A 102 -8.33 -12.40 11.93
C LEU A 102 -8.61 -13.32 10.74
N THR A 103 -9.69 -14.09 10.79
CA THR A 103 -10.05 -15.05 9.74
C THR A 103 -11.15 -14.51 8.83
N LYS A 104 -11.27 -15.05 7.61
CA LYS A 104 -12.40 -14.75 6.71
C LYS A 104 -13.76 -14.88 7.41
N LYS A 105 -13.97 -15.97 8.17
CA LYS A 105 -15.23 -16.21 8.89
C LYS A 105 -15.56 -15.09 9.88
N MET A 106 -14.54 -14.59 10.59
CA MET A 106 -14.71 -13.47 11.52
C MET A 106 -15.03 -12.18 10.77
N ILE A 107 -14.34 -11.90 9.66
CA ILE A 107 -14.61 -10.71 8.82
C ILE A 107 -16.03 -10.78 8.26
N ALA A 108 -16.48 -11.96 7.77
CA ALA A 108 -17.81 -12.16 7.23
C ALA A 108 -18.89 -11.89 8.27
N TYR A 109 -18.65 -12.31 9.51
CA TYR A 109 -19.56 -12.04 10.63
C TYR A 109 -19.62 -10.55 10.98
N ILE A 110 -18.49 -9.83 10.93
CA ILE A 110 -18.40 -8.42 11.38
C ILE A 110 -18.86 -7.43 10.31
N PHE A 111 -18.51 -7.68 9.04
CA PHE A 111 -18.62 -6.74 7.90
C PHE A 111 -19.37 -7.33 6.69
N GLY A 112 -19.84 -8.58 6.77
CA GLY A 112 -20.54 -9.27 5.69
C GLY A 112 -19.63 -10.03 4.72
N GLU A 113 -20.24 -10.97 3.97
CA GLU A 113 -19.52 -11.89 3.08
C GLU A 113 -18.77 -11.19 1.95
N GLN A 114 -19.30 -10.07 1.44
CA GLN A 114 -18.67 -9.31 0.37
C GLN A 114 -17.27 -8.80 0.78
N VAL A 115 -17.17 -8.12 1.93
CA VAL A 115 -15.89 -7.62 2.45
C VAL A 115 -14.96 -8.78 2.74
N ALA A 116 -15.46 -9.86 3.35
CA ALA A 116 -14.67 -11.03 3.67
C ALA A 116 -14.05 -11.69 2.43
N SER A 117 -14.82 -11.81 1.34
CA SER A 117 -14.33 -12.31 0.06
C SER A 117 -13.26 -11.38 -0.53
N GLN A 118 -13.50 -10.07 -0.53
CA GLN A 118 -12.54 -9.10 -1.09
C GLN A 118 -11.20 -9.12 -0.31
N VAL A 119 -11.24 -9.23 1.02
CA VAL A 119 -10.02 -9.33 1.84
C VAL A 119 -9.29 -10.65 1.62
N GLU A 120 -10.03 -11.76 1.47
CA GLU A 120 -9.42 -13.07 1.11
C GLU A 120 -8.77 -13.04 -0.28
N ASP A 121 -9.39 -12.36 -1.24
CA ASP A 121 -8.86 -12.22 -2.60
C ASP A 121 -7.49 -11.52 -2.59
N LEU A 122 -7.31 -10.51 -1.71
CA LEU A 122 -6.06 -9.75 -1.52
C LEU A 122 -4.95 -10.56 -0.83
N SER A 123 -5.30 -11.63 -0.12
CA SER A 123 -4.33 -12.49 0.56
C SER A 123 -3.52 -13.33 -0.41
N ARG A 124 -2.21 -13.34 -0.23
CA ARG A 124 -1.23 -14.16 -0.97
C ARG A 124 -1.21 -15.61 -0.49
N ASN A 125 -1.80 -15.92 0.65
CA ASN A 125 -1.86 -17.28 1.17
C ASN A 125 -3.00 -18.01 0.46
N LYS A 126 -2.67 -18.77 -0.60
CA LYS A 126 -3.65 -19.59 -1.33
C LYS A 126 -3.55 -21.06 -0.91
N SER A 127 -4.55 -21.86 -1.26
CA SER A 127 -4.61 -23.29 -0.92
C SER A 127 -3.42 -24.12 -1.42
N HIS A 128 -2.79 -23.67 -2.51
CA HIS A 128 -1.62 -24.29 -3.13
C HIS A 128 -0.28 -23.65 -2.70
N GLY A 129 -0.29 -22.75 -1.71
CA GLY A 129 0.90 -22.09 -1.19
C GLY A 129 0.85 -20.57 -1.28
N LYS A 130 1.95 -19.93 -0.84
CA LYS A 130 2.08 -18.48 -0.86
C LYS A 130 2.54 -18.00 -2.23
N ILE A 131 1.70 -17.21 -2.90
CA ILE A 131 2.02 -16.62 -4.21
C ILE A 131 2.66 -15.23 -4.07
N SER A 132 3.17 -14.70 -5.17
CA SER A 132 3.65 -13.31 -5.26
C SER A 132 2.49 -12.31 -5.24
N SER A 133 2.81 -11.04 -5.00
CA SER A 133 1.79 -9.99 -5.03
C SER A 133 1.38 -9.67 -6.46
N ALA A 134 2.30 -9.82 -7.43
CA ALA A 134 2.00 -9.74 -8.85
C ALA A 134 1.02 -10.83 -9.28
N GLU A 135 1.26 -12.10 -8.92
CA GLU A 135 0.31 -13.19 -9.23
C GLU A 135 -1.06 -12.97 -8.59
N THR A 136 -1.10 -12.43 -7.37
CA THR A 136 -2.37 -12.06 -6.72
C THR A 136 -3.12 -11.02 -7.54
N LEU A 137 -2.41 -9.99 -8.02
CA LEU A 137 -2.97 -8.93 -8.86
C LEU A 137 -3.44 -9.48 -10.21
N ASP A 138 -2.69 -10.37 -10.85
CA ASP A 138 -3.09 -11.01 -12.12
C ASP A 138 -4.37 -11.84 -11.96
N ILE A 139 -4.50 -12.60 -10.87
CA ILE A 139 -5.72 -13.36 -10.56
C ILE A 139 -6.92 -12.41 -10.41
N LEU A 140 -6.75 -11.26 -9.73
CA LEU A 140 -7.82 -10.27 -9.58
C LEU A 140 -8.27 -9.72 -10.94
N LEU A 141 -7.34 -9.47 -11.87
CA LEU A 141 -7.67 -9.02 -13.22
C LEU A 141 -8.40 -10.08 -14.04
N GLN A 142 -7.95 -11.34 -13.98
CA GLN A 142 -8.59 -12.46 -14.67
C GLN A 142 -10.02 -12.70 -14.18
N GLN A 143 -10.30 -12.38 -12.92
CA GLN A 143 -11.63 -12.47 -12.31
C GLN A 143 -12.43 -11.16 -12.45
N GLU A 144 -11.94 -10.17 -13.19
CA GLU A 144 -12.58 -8.86 -13.38
C GLU A 144 -12.86 -8.11 -12.06
N LYS A 145 -12.08 -8.39 -11.01
CA LYS A 145 -12.17 -7.75 -9.67
C LYS A 145 -11.37 -6.44 -9.63
N TYR A 146 -11.70 -5.51 -10.52
CA TYR A 146 -10.94 -4.28 -10.72
C TYR A 146 -10.84 -3.38 -9.48
N ASP A 147 -11.92 -3.26 -8.70
CA ASP A 147 -11.91 -2.46 -7.45
C ASP A 147 -10.89 -3.00 -6.44
N VAL A 148 -10.80 -4.33 -6.32
CA VAL A 148 -9.87 -5.02 -5.41
C VAL A 148 -8.44 -4.98 -5.96
N ALA A 149 -8.28 -5.12 -7.27
CA ALA A 149 -7.00 -4.92 -7.95
C ALA A 149 -6.44 -3.51 -7.68
N LEU A 150 -7.31 -2.49 -7.65
CA LEU A 150 -6.92 -1.12 -7.34
C LEU A 150 -6.38 -0.96 -5.91
N ILE A 151 -6.99 -1.64 -4.93
CA ILE A 151 -6.44 -1.70 -3.55
C ILE A 151 -5.01 -2.25 -3.60
N LYS A 152 -4.75 -3.31 -4.36
CA LYS A 152 -3.41 -3.91 -4.46
C LYS A 152 -2.39 -2.99 -5.14
N LEU A 153 -2.81 -2.18 -6.11
CA LEU A 153 -1.98 -1.14 -6.71
C LEU A 153 -1.61 -0.06 -5.68
N PHE A 154 -2.56 0.43 -4.88
CA PHE A 154 -2.28 1.42 -3.84
C PHE A 154 -1.44 0.88 -2.68
N ASP A 155 -1.65 -0.39 -2.30
CA ASP A 155 -0.74 -1.14 -1.41
C ASP A 155 0.70 -1.07 -1.97
N ARG A 156 0.87 -1.31 -3.28
CA ARG A 156 2.19 -1.21 -3.91
C ARG A 156 2.78 0.20 -3.88
N VAL A 157 1.98 1.22 -4.19
CA VAL A 157 2.40 2.63 -4.13
C VAL A 157 2.95 2.95 -2.73
N HIS A 158 2.20 2.61 -1.67
CA HIS A 158 2.65 2.88 -0.31
C HIS A 158 3.88 2.06 0.08
N ASN A 159 4.00 0.82 -0.40
CA ASN A 159 5.19 0.00 -0.20
C ASN A 159 6.44 0.63 -0.84
N LEU A 160 6.30 1.26 -2.01
CA LEU A 160 7.38 1.99 -2.69
C LEU A 160 7.74 3.31 -1.97
N GLN A 161 6.75 4.01 -1.42
CA GLN A 161 6.96 5.22 -0.61
C GLN A 161 7.73 4.93 0.68
N THR A 162 7.51 3.73 1.27
CA THR A 162 8.10 3.31 2.55
C THR A 162 9.26 2.30 2.39
N LEU A 163 9.91 2.26 1.22
CA LEU A 163 10.98 1.30 0.94
C LEU A 163 12.18 1.40 1.87
N GLY A 164 12.54 2.61 2.31
CA GLY A 164 13.74 2.87 3.12
C GLY A 164 13.79 2.14 4.47
N VAL A 165 12.67 1.57 4.91
CA VAL A 165 12.57 0.82 6.18
C VAL A 165 12.65 -0.69 6.00
N LYS A 166 12.69 -1.17 4.75
CA LYS A 166 12.77 -2.59 4.41
C LYS A 166 14.24 -2.99 4.19
N SER A 167 14.55 -4.28 4.34
CA SER A 167 15.87 -4.79 4.01
C SER A 167 16.19 -4.59 2.51
N PRO A 168 17.47 -4.40 2.13
CA PRO A 168 17.85 -4.18 0.73
C PRO A 168 17.32 -5.25 -0.23
N GLU A 169 17.35 -6.51 0.19
CA GLU A 169 16.81 -7.63 -0.59
C GLU A 169 15.30 -7.50 -0.84
N LYS A 170 14.53 -7.20 0.22
CA LYS A 170 13.08 -6.99 0.10
C LYS A 170 12.76 -5.77 -0.75
N ALA A 171 13.54 -4.69 -0.61
CA ALA A 171 13.38 -3.48 -1.41
C ALA A 171 13.61 -3.75 -2.89
N ARG A 172 14.71 -4.44 -3.25
CA ARG A 172 15.00 -4.85 -4.63
C ARG A 172 13.86 -5.69 -5.21
N LYS A 173 13.39 -6.70 -4.46
CA LYS A 173 12.27 -7.56 -4.90
C LYS A 173 11.00 -6.76 -5.17
N ILE A 174 10.65 -5.80 -4.31
CA ILE A 174 9.49 -4.93 -4.50
C ILE A 174 9.64 -4.09 -5.78
N ILE A 175 10.80 -3.48 -6.00
CA ILE A 175 11.06 -2.66 -7.19
C ILE A 175 10.97 -3.51 -8.46
N GLU A 176 11.63 -4.66 -8.49
CA GLU A 176 11.61 -5.57 -9.65
C GLU A 176 10.21 -6.08 -9.96
N GLU A 177 9.47 -6.51 -8.95
CA GLU A 177 8.08 -6.95 -9.10
C GLU A 177 7.20 -5.80 -9.62
N THR A 178 7.46 -4.56 -9.17
CA THR A 178 6.73 -3.37 -9.62
C THR A 178 6.96 -3.08 -11.09
N VAL A 179 8.23 -3.03 -11.50
CA VAL A 179 8.60 -2.71 -12.89
C VAL A 179 8.12 -3.79 -13.85
N LYS A 180 8.26 -5.07 -13.46
CA LYS A 180 7.89 -6.20 -14.31
C LYS A 180 6.37 -6.38 -14.45
N ASN A 181 5.59 -6.08 -13.42
CA ASN A 181 4.16 -6.41 -13.40
C ASN A 181 3.27 -5.22 -13.08
N PHE A 182 3.44 -4.56 -11.91
CA PHE A 182 2.49 -3.56 -11.44
C PHE A 182 2.36 -2.34 -12.38
N ILE A 183 3.47 -1.86 -12.95
CA ILE A 183 3.42 -0.75 -13.92
C ILE A 183 2.66 -1.16 -15.18
N ILE A 184 2.93 -2.34 -15.72
CA ILE A 184 2.26 -2.87 -16.92
C ILE A 184 0.76 -3.01 -16.67
N ILE A 185 0.38 -3.54 -15.50
CA ILE A 185 -1.02 -3.71 -15.10
C ILE A 185 -1.71 -2.35 -14.92
N ALA A 186 -1.08 -1.39 -14.26
CA ALA A 186 -1.63 -0.04 -14.12
C ALA A 186 -1.85 0.65 -15.48
N MET A 187 -0.93 0.44 -16.43
CA MET A 187 -1.07 0.89 -17.81
C MET A 187 -2.24 0.19 -18.52
N HIS A 188 -2.40 -1.12 -18.33
CA HIS A 188 -3.50 -1.90 -18.91
C HIS A 188 -4.86 -1.43 -18.40
N LEU A 189 -4.97 -1.11 -17.10
CA LEU A 189 -6.16 -0.53 -16.49
C LEU A 189 -6.40 0.94 -16.86
N LYS A 190 -5.47 1.56 -17.61
CA LYS A 190 -5.53 2.96 -18.05
C LYS A 190 -5.74 3.93 -16.88
N ILE A 191 -4.93 3.79 -15.82
CA ILE A 191 -4.90 4.70 -14.67
C ILE A 191 -3.57 5.47 -14.68
N PRO A 192 -3.45 6.58 -15.45
CA PRO A 192 -2.16 7.22 -15.72
C PRO A 192 -1.48 7.74 -14.45
N THR A 193 -2.26 8.22 -13.48
CA THR A 193 -1.74 8.73 -12.21
C THR A 193 -0.99 7.65 -11.44
N ILE A 194 -1.57 6.46 -11.30
CA ILE A 194 -0.92 5.33 -10.61
C ILE A 194 0.30 4.85 -11.39
N THR A 195 0.20 4.75 -12.72
CA THR A 195 1.36 4.40 -13.57
C THR A 195 2.52 5.37 -13.34
N GLN A 196 2.24 6.68 -13.33
CA GLN A 196 3.23 7.72 -13.08
C GLN A 196 3.83 7.62 -11.68
N ASP A 197 2.99 7.45 -10.65
CA ASP A 197 3.44 7.32 -9.26
C ASP A 197 4.36 6.09 -9.08
N LEU A 198 3.95 4.92 -9.56
CA LEU A 198 4.76 3.70 -9.49
C LEU A 198 6.10 3.88 -10.22
N THR A 199 6.08 4.47 -11.42
CA THR A 199 7.28 4.68 -12.24
C THR A 199 8.24 5.67 -11.56
N ALA A 200 7.73 6.79 -11.07
CA ALA A 200 8.53 7.82 -10.40
C ALA A 200 9.15 7.29 -9.10
N LEU A 201 8.39 6.53 -8.31
CA LEU A 201 8.89 5.92 -7.08
C LEU A 201 9.95 4.85 -7.37
N CYS A 202 9.75 4.00 -8.39
CA CYS A 202 10.77 3.04 -8.80
C CYS A 202 12.06 3.74 -9.24
N TYR A 203 11.97 4.76 -10.08
CA TYR A 203 13.12 5.53 -10.54
C TYR A 203 13.88 6.16 -9.35
N LYS A 204 13.17 6.86 -8.46
CA LYS A 204 13.76 7.48 -7.27
C LYS A 204 14.53 6.47 -6.41
N ASN A 205 13.95 5.30 -6.16
CA ASN A 205 14.58 4.29 -5.30
C ASN A 205 15.76 3.59 -5.97
N LEU A 206 15.74 3.40 -7.30
CA LEU A 206 16.88 2.87 -8.05
C LEU A 206 18.06 3.85 -8.05
N SER A 207 17.80 5.15 -8.22
CA SER A 207 18.85 6.18 -8.18
C SER A 207 19.53 6.26 -6.81
N ILE A 208 18.77 6.14 -5.71
CA ILE A 208 19.33 6.11 -4.34
C ILE A 208 20.23 4.89 -4.16
N GLN A 209 19.79 3.70 -4.59
CA GLN A 209 20.60 2.49 -4.49
C GLN A 209 21.92 2.60 -5.28
N GLN A 210 21.89 3.25 -6.45
CA GLN A 210 23.09 3.50 -7.24
C GLN A 210 24.06 4.47 -6.55
N LEU A 211 23.54 5.52 -5.90
CA LEU A 211 24.37 6.46 -5.12
C LEU A 211 24.99 5.77 -3.90
N ASP A 212 24.25 4.92 -3.19
CA ASP A 212 24.78 4.17 -2.05
C ASP A 212 25.88 3.20 -2.49
N GLN A 213 25.71 2.52 -3.62
CA GLN A 213 26.73 1.67 -4.23
C GLN A 213 27.96 2.48 -4.65
N HIS A 214 27.77 3.63 -5.32
CA HIS A 214 28.87 4.52 -5.69
C HIS A 214 29.64 5.06 -4.48
N ASN A 215 28.95 5.42 -3.40
CA ASN A 215 29.59 5.88 -2.16
C ASN A 215 30.38 4.77 -1.47
N HIS A 216 29.94 3.50 -1.59
CA HIS A 216 30.71 2.35 -1.10
C HIS A 216 31.91 2.04 -2.02
N GLN A 217 31.75 2.16 -3.34
CA GLN A 217 32.81 1.91 -4.33
C GLN A 217 33.88 3.03 -4.35
N ASN A 218 33.48 4.29 -4.17
CA ASN A 218 34.37 5.47 -4.17
C ASN A 218 35.25 5.60 -2.93
N SER A 219 35.17 4.66 -1.98
CA SER A 219 36.23 4.48 -0.97
C SER A 219 37.51 3.87 -1.56
N MET A 220 37.51 3.47 -2.85
CA MET A 220 38.64 2.81 -3.51
C MET A 220 39.01 3.33 -4.91
N ASP A 221 38.35 4.36 -5.46
CA ASP A 221 38.79 4.92 -6.74
C ASP A 221 38.45 6.41 -6.89
N ASN A 222 39.50 7.25 -6.89
CA ASN A 222 39.43 8.69 -7.15
C ASN A 222 39.94 8.96 -8.58
N SER A 223 39.43 8.23 -9.57
CA SER A 223 39.79 8.44 -10.97
C SER A 223 38.95 9.59 -11.57
N PRO A 224 39.58 10.59 -12.21
CA PRO A 224 38.87 11.75 -12.73
C PRO A 224 37.94 11.38 -13.89
N LEU A 225 36.82 12.11 -13.98
CA LEU A 225 35.81 11.98 -15.03
C LEU A 225 36.44 11.87 -16.43
N SER A 226 35.92 10.93 -17.24
CA SER A 226 36.34 10.69 -18.62
C SER A 226 36.49 12.00 -19.43
N PRO A 227 37.56 12.15 -20.23
CA PRO A 227 37.80 13.34 -21.07
C PRO A 227 36.60 13.73 -21.94
N THR A 228 35.79 12.74 -22.33
CA THR A 228 34.57 12.93 -23.12
C THR A 228 33.51 13.75 -22.37
N PHE A 229 33.33 13.51 -21.07
CA PHE A 229 32.37 14.26 -20.25
C PHE A 229 32.86 15.67 -19.93
N GLN A 230 34.17 15.86 -19.75
CA GLN A 230 34.76 17.19 -19.54
C GLN A 230 34.53 18.11 -20.75
N ASN A 231 34.65 17.55 -21.96
CA ASN A 231 34.40 18.28 -23.21
C ASN A 231 32.93 18.70 -23.39
N VAL A 232 31.98 17.87 -22.95
CA VAL A 232 30.54 18.20 -23.02
C VAL A 232 30.20 19.34 -22.05
N ILE A 233 30.74 19.31 -20.82
CA ILE A 233 30.54 20.39 -19.85
C ILE A 233 31.18 21.70 -20.32
N ALA A 234 32.36 21.65 -20.95
CA ALA A 234 33.02 22.83 -21.51
C ALA A 234 32.20 23.49 -22.63
N ARG A 235 31.53 22.68 -23.48
CA ARG A 235 30.64 23.18 -24.54
C ARG A 235 29.33 23.78 -24.01
N MET A 236 28.83 23.31 -22.87
CA MET A 236 27.63 23.90 -22.24
C MET A 236 27.90 25.22 -21.51
N ARG A 237 29.17 25.55 -21.23
CA ARG A 237 29.57 26.80 -20.55
C ARG A 237 29.98 27.93 -21.49
N THR A 238 29.99 27.71 -22.79
CA THR A 238 30.27 28.78 -23.77
C THR A 238 28.96 29.48 -24.12
N PRO A 239 28.82 30.80 -23.84
CA PRO A 239 27.66 31.56 -24.31
C PRO A 239 27.69 31.57 -25.84
N GLN A 240 26.59 31.21 -26.49
CA GLN A 240 26.41 31.44 -27.92
C GLN A 240 26.36 32.95 -28.12
N LEU A 241 27.40 33.50 -28.77
CA LEU A 241 27.44 34.86 -29.30
C LEU A 241 26.53 34.99 -30.52
#